data_AF-A0A6B3GL05-F1
#
_entry.id   AF-A0A6B3GL05-F1
#
_cell.length_a   1.000
_cell.length_b   1.000
_cell.length_c   1.000
_cell.angle_alpha   90.00
_cell.angle_beta   90.00
_cell.angle_gamma   90.00
#
_symmetry.space_group_name_H-M   'P 1'
#
loop_
_entity.id
_entity.type
_entity.pdbx_description
1 polymer ?
#
loop_
_entity_poly.entity_id
_entity_poly.type
_entity_poly.pdbx_seq_one_letter_code
_entity_poly.pdbx_strand_id
1 'polypeptide(L)'
;VPVAQRVGKEGSGFLVLDYVMKREVLFAFSITLGEMTRRLEETIAFARKREQFGKPIGSYQAVSHKIANMSIEVETARKWLRDTGAKVEERQDASLDLAST
;
A
#
# COMPACT_ATOMS: atom_id res chain seq x y z
N VAL A 1 -6.14 -19.79 -29.57
CA VAL A 1 -6.65 -20.33 -28.29
C VAL A 1 -8.03 -20.96 -28.55
N PRO A 2 -8.31 -22.21 -28.16
CA PRO A 2 -9.61 -22.85 -28.35
C PRO A 2 -10.77 -22.08 -27.71
N VAL A 3 -11.96 -22.11 -28.33
CA VAL A 3 -13.17 -21.40 -27.83
C VAL A 3 -13.56 -21.86 -26.42
N ALA A 4 -13.28 -23.12 -26.08
CA ALA A 4 -13.52 -23.69 -24.75
C ALA A 4 -12.71 -23.02 -23.62
N GLN A 5 -11.64 -22.29 -23.94
CA GLN A 5 -10.83 -21.55 -22.96
C GLN A 5 -11.26 -20.08 -22.81
N ARG A 6 -12.34 -19.65 -23.48
CA ARG A 6 -12.85 -18.28 -23.37
C ARG A 6 -13.50 -18.06 -22.00
N VAL A 7 -12.99 -17.07 -21.27
CA VAL A 7 -13.59 -16.62 -20.01
C VAL A 7 -14.73 -15.65 -20.33
N GLY A 8 -15.96 -16.03 -19.98
CA GLY A 8 -17.16 -15.23 -20.23
C GLY A 8 -17.68 -15.32 -21.67
N LYS A 9 -18.50 -14.34 -22.06
CA LYS A 9 -19.10 -14.25 -23.39
C LYS A 9 -18.20 -13.46 -24.34
N GLU A 10 -18.45 -13.60 -25.63
CA GLU A 10 -17.81 -12.73 -26.62
C GLU A 10 -18.14 -11.26 -26.32
N GLY A 11 -17.12 -10.39 -26.35
CA GLY A 11 -17.26 -8.98 -26.03
C GLY A 11 -17.29 -8.63 -24.52
N SER A 12 -17.34 -9.61 -23.61
CA SER A 12 -17.39 -9.31 -22.16
C SER A 12 -16.02 -9.11 -21.49
N GLY A 13 -14.93 -9.08 -22.27
CA GLY A 13 -13.57 -9.02 -21.73
C GLY A 13 -13.31 -7.82 -20.82
N PHE A 14 -13.82 -6.64 -21.20
CA PHE A 14 -13.68 -5.43 -20.39
C PHE A 14 -14.38 -5.53 -19.03
N LEU A 15 -15.57 -6.14 -18.97
CA LEU A 15 -16.31 -6.31 -17.72
C LEU A 15 -15.60 -7.27 -16.76
N VAL A 16 -15.01 -8.34 -17.30
CA VAL A 16 -14.19 -9.27 -16.53
C VAL A 16 -12.93 -8.56 -16.02
N LEU A 17 -12.29 -7.75 -16.87
CA LEU A 17 -11.12 -6.97 -16.48
C LEU A 17 -11.45 -5.95 -15.38
N ASP A 18 -12.49 -5.14 -15.54
CA ASP A 18 -12.91 -4.14 -14.53
C ASP A 18 -13.16 -4.79 -13.17
N TYR A 19 -13.81 -5.95 -13.15
CA TYR A 19 -14.06 -6.70 -11.93
C TYR A 19 -12.75 -7.13 -11.22
N VAL A 20 -11.77 -7.62 -11.98
CA VAL A 20 -10.49 -8.10 -11.43
C VAL A 20 -9.57 -6.94 -11.05
N MET A 21 -9.54 -5.87 -11.85
CA MET A 21 -8.64 -4.72 -11.66
C MET A 21 -8.81 -4.05 -10.30
N LYS A 22 -10.03 -4.01 -9.76
CA LYS A 22 -10.29 -3.46 -8.41
C LYS A 22 -9.51 -4.19 -7.32
N ARG A 23 -9.35 -5.52 -7.43
CA ARG A 23 -8.54 -6.32 -6.49
C ARG A 23 -7.06 -6.24 -6.80
N GLU A 24 -6.69 -6.25 -8.08
CA GLU A 24 -5.27 -6.16 -8.48
C GLU A 24 -4.61 -4.89 -7.95
N VAL A 25 -5.30 -3.75 -8.00
CA VAL A 25 -4.80 -2.49 -7.42
C VAL A 25 -4.57 -2.65 -5.91
N LEU A 26 -5.52 -3.23 -5.17
CA LEU A 26 -5.35 -3.47 -3.73
C LEU A 26 -4.16 -4.39 -3.43
N PHE A 27 -3.96 -5.44 -4.21
CA PHE A 27 -2.82 -6.34 -4.05
C PHE A 27 -1.49 -5.64 -4.34
N ALA A 28 -1.40 -4.82 -5.39
CA ALA A 28 -0.22 -4.01 -5.65
C ALA A 28 0.11 -3.08 -4.45
N PHE A 29 -0.89 -2.39 -3.91
CA PHE A 29 -0.71 -1.52 -2.73
C PHE A 29 -0.30 -2.30 -1.47
N SER A 30 -0.75 -3.54 -1.32
CA SER A 30 -0.36 -4.38 -0.18
C SER A 30 1.15 -4.69 -0.15
N ILE A 31 1.75 -4.87 -1.33
CA ILE A 31 3.20 -5.08 -1.47
C ILE A 31 3.93 -3.81 -1.06
N THR A 32 3.54 -2.66 -1.60
CA THR A 32 4.14 -1.36 -1.28
C THR A 32 4.04 -1.05 0.22
N LEU A 33 2.90 -1.33 0.86
CA LEU A 33 2.74 -1.16 2.30
C LEU A 33 3.73 -2.03 3.11
N GLY A 34 3.95 -3.26 2.66
CA GLY A 34 4.96 -4.15 3.25
C GLY A 34 6.36 -3.58 3.14
N GLU A 35 6.72 -3.06 1.96
CA GLU A 35 8.01 -2.39 1.74
C GLU A 35 8.17 -1.15 2.60
N MET A 36 7.17 -0.27 2.66
CA MET A 36 7.20 0.93 3.50
C MET A 36 7.39 0.58 4.98
N THR A 37 6.66 -0.44 5.46
CA THR A 37 6.78 -0.93 6.84
C THR A 37 8.20 -1.41 7.13
N ARG A 38 8.77 -2.24 6.25
CA ARG A 38 10.15 -2.73 6.41
C ARG A 38 11.16 -1.59 6.40
N ARG A 39 11.03 -0.63 5.49
CA ARG A 39 11.94 0.52 5.39
C ARG A 39 11.87 1.41 6.63
N LEU A 40 10.69 1.58 7.22
CA LEU A 40 10.53 2.30 8.49
C LEU A 40 11.28 1.58 9.62
N GLU A 41 11.11 0.26 9.76
CA GLU A 41 11.80 -0.55 10.78
C GLU A 41 13.33 -0.46 10.63
N GLU A 42 13.84 -0.62 9.41
CA GLU A 42 15.28 -0.52 9.11
C GLU A 42 15.82 0.89 9.40
N THR A 43 15.06 1.93 9.05
CA THR A 43 15.42 3.33 9.34
C THR A 43 15.49 3.58 10.83
N ILE A 44 14.51 3.12 11.61
CA ILE A 44 14.50 3.22 13.07
C ILE A 44 15.70 2.48 13.67
N ALA A 45 15.95 1.25 13.20
CA ALA A 45 17.07 0.45 13.68
C ALA A 45 18.41 1.14 13.41
N PHE A 46 18.59 1.73 12.22
CA PHE A 46 19.78 2.49 11.88
C PHE A 46 19.91 3.76 12.72
N ALA A 47 18.83 4.53 12.87
CA ALA A 47 18.84 5.77 13.63
C ALA A 47 19.17 5.59 15.12
N ARG A 48 18.85 4.42 15.68
CA ARG A 48 19.20 4.02 17.06
C ARG A 48 20.66 3.57 17.20
N LYS A 49 21.23 2.93 16.18
CA LYS A 49 22.60 2.37 16.22
C LYS A 49 23.67 3.37 15.79
N ARG A 50 23.36 4.29 14.87
CA ARG A 50 24.33 5.24 14.34
C ARG A 50 24.52 6.40 15.31
N GLU A 51 25.75 6.57 15.80
CA GLU A 51 26.14 7.68 16.66
C GLU A 51 26.94 8.74 15.91
N GLN A 52 26.59 10.01 16.11
CA GLN A 52 27.35 11.18 15.66
C GLN A 52 27.19 12.30 16.67
N PHE A 53 28.22 13.13 16.81
CA PHE A 53 28.28 14.22 17.80
C PHE A 53 27.92 13.75 19.23
N GLY A 54 28.38 12.54 19.58
CA GLY A 54 28.30 11.99 20.94
C GLY A 54 26.97 11.32 21.34
N LYS A 55 26.02 11.13 20.42
CA LYS A 55 24.76 10.40 20.70
C LYS A 55 24.15 9.77 19.45
N PRO A 56 23.17 8.85 19.60
CA PRO A 56 22.43 8.29 18.48
C PRO A 56 21.75 9.36 17.63
N ILE A 57 21.80 9.23 16.30
CA ILE A 57 21.24 10.23 15.38
C ILE A 57 19.72 10.37 15.52
N GLY A 58 19.03 9.31 15.97
CA GLY A 58 17.59 9.36 16.25
C GLY A 58 17.19 10.35 17.36
N SER A 59 18.14 10.78 18.21
CA SER A 59 17.88 11.76 19.27
C SER A 59 17.81 13.21 18.77
N TYR A 60 18.19 13.48 17.51
CA TYR A 60 18.03 14.80 16.91
C TYR A 60 16.62 14.96 16.36
N GLN A 61 16.02 16.12 16.62
CA GLN A 61 14.66 16.44 16.17
C GLN A 61 14.49 16.30 14.66
N ALA A 62 15.48 16.77 13.89
CA ALA A 62 15.46 16.69 12.43
C ALA A 62 15.37 15.25 11.88
N VAL A 63 15.87 14.27 12.63
CA VAL A 63 15.81 12.84 12.26
C VAL A 63 14.53 12.21 12.80
N SER A 64 14.23 12.39 14.09
CA SER A 64 13.03 11.81 14.73
C SER A 64 11.73 12.32 14.10
N HIS A 65 11.64 13.59 13.70
CA HIS A 65 10.47 14.12 12.99
C HIS A 65 10.27 13.47 11.62
N LYS A 66 11.35 13.20 10.87
CA LYS A 66 11.26 12.50 9.59
C LYS A 66 10.75 11.07 9.78
N ILE A 67 11.25 10.37 10.79
CA ILE A 67 10.79 9.02 11.14
C ILE A 67 9.31 9.04 11.59
N ALA A 68 8.89 10.04 12.35
CA ALA A 68 7.50 10.20 12.75
C ALA A 68 6.58 10.41 11.53
N ASN A 69 6.99 11.23 10.56
CA ASN A 69 6.24 11.41 9.32
C ASN A 69 6.16 10.11 8.50
N MET A 70 7.26 9.38 8.36
CA MET A 70 7.24 8.05 7.71
C MET A 70 6.27 7.09 8.40
N SER A 71 6.20 7.12 9.74
CA SER A 71 5.23 6.32 10.48
C SER A 71 3.79 6.72 10.17
N ILE A 72 3.49 8.02 10.09
CA ILE A 72 2.16 8.52 9.74
C ILE A 72 1.77 8.06 8.32
N GLU A 73 2.69 8.14 7.36
CA GLU A 73 2.47 7.69 5.98
C GLU A 73 2.16 6.18 5.92
N VAL A 74 2.90 5.35 6.66
CA VAL A 74 2.65 3.90 6.75
C VAL A 74 1.26 3.60 7.33
N GLU A 75 0.91 4.23 8.45
CA GLU A 75 -0.41 4.01 9.06
C GLU A 75 -1.56 4.50 8.18
N THR A 76 -1.36 5.62 7.48
CA THR A 76 -2.36 6.18 6.56
C THR A 76 -2.58 5.26 5.37
N ALA A 77 -1.49 4.76 4.75
CA ALA A 77 -1.56 3.79 3.66
C ALA A 77 -2.24 2.48 4.13
N ARG A 78 -1.93 2.01 5.34
CA ARG A 78 -2.57 0.82 5.92
C ARG A 78 -4.07 1.01 6.13
N LYS A 79 -4.47 2.17 6.65
CA LYS A 79 -5.88 2.51 6.86
C LYS A 79 -6.63 2.56 5.52
N TRP A 80 -6.09 3.28 4.54
CA TRP A 80 -6.67 3.35 3.20
C TRP A 80 -6.85 1.96 2.59
N LEU A 81 -5.81 1.11 2.62
CA LEU A 81 -5.88 -0.23 2.06
C LEU A 81 -6.95 -1.11 2.71
N ARG A 82 -7.08 -1.04 4.04
CA ARG A 82 -8.10 -1.79 4.79
C ARG A 82 -9.50 -1.30 4.50
N ASP A 83 -9.72 0.01 4.52
CA ASP A 83 -11.03 0.61 4.30
C ASP A 83 -11.51 0.36 2.86
N THR A 84 -10.65 0.59 1.87
CA THR A 84 -10.96 0.33 0.44
C THR A 84 -11.14 -1.16 0.17
N GLY A 85 -10.31 -2.01 0.80
CA GLY A 85 -10.46 -3.47 0.72
C GLY A 85 -11.81 -3.96 1.23
N ALA A 86 -12.25 -3.47 2.39
CA ALA A 86 -13.56 -3.80 2.95
C ALA A 86 -14.70 -3.39 2.01
N LYS A 87 -14.65 -2.17 1.44
CA LYS A 87 -15.64 -1.71 0.44
C LYS A 87 -15.71 -2.63 -0.78
N VAL A 88 -14.56 -3.05 -1.31
CA VAL A 88 -14.49 -3.96 -2.47
C VAL A 88 -15.07 -5.34 -2.14
N GLU A 89 -14.84 -5.86 -0.93
CA GLU A 89 -15.44 -7.13 -0.48
C GLU A 89 -16.96 -7.04 -0.32
N GLU A 90 -17.45 -5.94 0.25
CA GLU A 90 -18.88 -5.64 0.41
C GLU A 90 -19.59 -5.27 -0.91
N ARG A 91 -18.85 -5.27 -2.03
CA ARG A 91 -19.33 -4.86 -3.38
C ARG A 91 -19.88 -3.43 -3.42
N GLN A 92 -19.35 -2.56 -2.55
CA GLN A 92 -19.63 -1.13 -2.59
C GLN A 92 -18.80 -0.47 -3.68
N ASP A 93 -19.22 0.73 -4.08
CA ASP A 93 -18.45 1.52 -5.03
C ASP A 93 -17.17 2.05 -4.39
N ALA A 94 -16.03 1.51 -4.82
CA ALA A 94 -14.69 1.93 -4.41
C ALA A 94 -13.95 2.68 -5.53
N SER A 95 -14.65 3.11 -6.59
CA SER A 95 -14.02 3.70 -7.78
C SER A 95 -13.29 5.00 -7.46
N LEU A 96 -13.84 5.83 -6.57
CA LEU A 96 -13.19 7.07 -6.15
C LEU A 96 -11.90 6.80 -5.36
N ASP A 97 -11.95 5.85 -4.42
CA ASP A 97 -10.81 5.48 -3.59
C ASP A 97 -9.66 4.96 -4.47
N LEU A 98 -9.98 4.08 -5.43
CA LEU A 98 -9.02 3.53 -6.39
C LEU A 98 -8.55 4.54 -7.44
N ALA A 99 -9.29 5.63 -7.69
CA ALA A 99 -8.85 6.71 -8.56
C ALA A 99 -7.96 7.73 -7.84
N SER A 100 -7.98 7.74 -6.51
CA SER A 100 -7.20 8.66 -5.67
C SER A 100 -5.77 8.18 -5.37
N THR A 101 -5.43 6.96 -5.79
CA THR A 101 -4.10 6.37 -5.71
C THR A 101 -3.14 6.93 -6.74
#